data_AF-A0A5S3VSK8-F1
#
_entry.id   AF-A0A5S3VSK8-F1
#
_cell.length_a   1.000
_cell.length_b   1.000
_cell.length_c   1.000
_cell.angle_alpha   90.00
_cell.angle_beta   90.00
_cell.angle_gamma   90.00
#
_symmetry.space_group_name_H-M   'P 1'
#
loop_
_entity.id
_entity.type
_entity.pdbx_description
1 polymer ?
#
loop_
_entity_poly.entity_id
_entity_poly.type
_entity_poly.pdbx_seq_one_letter_code
_entity_poly.pdbx_strand_id
1 'polypeptide(L)'
;MEIHTHEHKNGMMQMRKLEELQVPAHQTLVFQPGGLHLMLFAPTQKLVAGEQLKMTLYFADGDRVFTQARIYNLLEQSQDNNS
;
A
#
# COMPACT_ATOMS: atom_id res chain seq x y z
N MET A 1 4.86 -9.76 -3.32
CA MET A 1 4.12 -8.49 -3.08
C MET A 1 3.48 -8.11 -4.39
N GLU A 2 2.30 -7.51 -4.35
CA GLU A 2 1.60 -7.00 -5.52
C GLU A 2 1.07 -5.59 -5.25
N ILE A 3 0.87 -4.80 -6.31
CA ILE A 3 0.23 -3.48 -6.24
C ILE A 3 -1.20 -3.64 -6.73
N HIS A 4 -2.17 -3.17 -5.97
CA HIS A 4 -3.59 -3.30 -6.31
C HIS A 4 -4.28 -1.94 -6.23
N THR A 5 -5.26 -1.72 -7.09
CA THR A 5 -6.13 -0.54 -7.08
C THR A 5 -7.59 -0.96 -7.04
N HIS A 6 -8.48 -0.01 -6.73
CA HIS A 6 -9.91 -0.19 -6.85
C HIS A 6 -10.42 0.57 -8.08
N GLU A 7 -11.12 -0.11 -8.97
CA GLU A 7 -11.76 0.49 -10.13
C GLU A 7 -13.28 0.37 -10.02
N HIS A 8 -13.99 1.44 -10.36
CA HIS A 8 -15.43 1.40 -10.51
C HIS A 8 -15.77 0.90 -11.92
N LYS A 9 -16.37 -0.29 -12.01
CA LYS A 9 -16.82 -0.86 -13.27
C LYS A 9 -18.27 -1.33 -13.13
N ASN A 10 -19.15 -0.82 -13.98
CA ASN A 10 -20.57 -1.18 -14.03
C ASN A 10 -21.31 -1.01 -12.68
N GLY A 11 -21.02 0.05 -11.93
CA GLY A 11 -21.69 0.29 -10.63
C GLY A 11 -21.08 -0.49 -9.46
N MET A 12 -20.03 -1.29 -9.70
CA MET A 12 -19.38 -2.12 -8.68
C MET A 12 -17.90 -1.73 -8.54
N MET A 13 -17.44 -1.72 -7.30
CA MET A 13 -16.02 -1.58 -6.98
C MET A 13 -15.34 -2.94 -7.13
N GLN A 14 -14.29 -3.01 -7.95
CA GLN A 14 -13.48 -4.21 -8.14
C GLN A 14 -12.02 -3.92 -7.81
N MET A 15 -11.36 -4.84 -7.10
CA MET A 15 -9.92 -4.82 -6.94
C MET A 15 -9.24 -5.31 -8.22
N ARG A 16 -8.22 -4.60 -8.66
CA ARG A 16 -7.41 -4.95 -9.82
C ARG A 16 -5.93 -4.90 -9.43
N LYS A 17 -5.20 -5.96 -9.75
CA LYS A 17 -3.74 -5.98 -9.71
C LYS A 17 -3.15 -5.10 -10.80
N LEU A 18 -2.14 -4.32 -10.44
CA LEU A 18 -1.30 -3.52 -11.33
C LEU A 18 0.08 -4.19 -11.46
N GLU A 19 0.54 -4.37 -12.69
CA GLU A 19 1.91 -4.84 -12.96
C GLU A 19 2.94 -3.73 -12.76
N GLU A 20 2.57 -2.49 -13.07
CA GLU A 20 3.36 -1.28 -12.84
C GLU A 20 2.47 -0.13 -12.35
N LEU A 21 3.10 0.82 -11.64
CA LEU A 21 2.44 2.03 -11.18
C LEU A 21 3.27 3.24 -11.61
N GLN A 22 2.73 4.03 -12.53
CA GLN A 22 3.37 5.28 -12.94
C GLN A 22 3.15 6.35 -11.88
N VAL A 23 4.22 7.05 -11.49
CA VAL A 23 4.17 8.24 -10.64
C VAL A 23 4.41 9.46 -11.53
N PRO A 24 3.36 10.19 -11.95
CA PRO A 24 3.54 11.32 -12.83
C PRO A 24 4.30 12.46 -12.14
N ALA A 25 5.04 13.25 -12.91
CA ALA A 25 5.76 14.40 -12.38
C ALA A 25 4.82 15.36 -11.63
N HIS A 26 5.27 15.87 -10.49
CA HIS A 26 4.52 16.79 -9.62
C HIS A 26 3.20 16.24 -9.05
N GLN A 27 2.98 14.93 -9.12
CA GLN A 27 1.80 14.28 -8.55
C GLN A 27 2.18 13.43 -7.35
N THR A 28 1.25 13.33 -6.40
CA THR A 28 1.38 12.46 -5.23
C THR A 28 0.37 11.33 -5.34
N LEU A 29 0.84 10.09 -5.25
CA LEU A 29 -0.03 8.92 -5.12
C LEU A 29 -0.11 8.50 -3.66
N VAL A 30 -1.34 8.32 -3.18
CA VAL A 30 -1.61 7.92 -1.80
C VAL A 30 -2.05 6.47 -1.77
N PHE A 31 -1.36 5.66 -0.98
CA PHE A 31 -1.76 4.29 -0.70
C PHE A 31 -2.67 4.26 0.52
N GLN A 32 -3.93 3.83 0.34
CA GLN A 32 -4.93 3.81 1.40
C GLN A 32 -6.00 2.73 1.19
N PRO A 33 -6.68 2.26 2.25
CA PRO A 33 -7.81 1.34 2.14
C PRO A 33 -8.88 1.84 1.17
N GLY A 34 -9.44 0.95 0.35
CA GLY A 34 -10.44 1.30 -0.67
C GLY A 34 -9.88 2.01 -1.91
N GLY A 35 -8.57 2.23 -1.99
CA GLY A 35 -7.88 2.78 -3.16
C GLY A 35 -6.66 1.95 -3.55
N LEU A 36 -5.57 2.63 -3.86
CA LEU A 36 -4.28 2.02 -4.15
C LEU A 36 -3.69 1.40 -2.87
N HIS A 37 -3.23 0.16 -2.93
CA HIS A 37 -2.63 -0.50 -1.77
C HIS A 37 -1.59 -1.55 -2.21
N LEU A 38 -0.64 -1.84 -1.30
CA LEU A 38 0.34 -2.91 -1.46
C LEU A 38 -0.17 -4.17 -0.78
N MET A 39 -0.26 -5.28 -1.52
CA MET A 39 -0.66 -6.57 -0.98
C MET A 39 0.58 -7.42 -0.69
N LEU A 40 0.73 -7.81 0.58
CA LEU A 40 1.76 -8.73 1.03
C LEU A 40 1.15 -10.13 1.20
N PHE A 41 1.71 -11.11 0.50
CA PHE A 41 1.29 -12.51 0.62
C PHE A 41 2.29 -13.26 1.50
N ALA A 42 1.77 -14.09 2.41
CA ALA A 42 2.54 -15.00 3.25
C ALA A 42 3.87 -14.39 3.75
N PRO A 43 3.82 -13.29 4.55
CA PRO A 43 5.03 -12.64 5.03
C PRO A 43 5.89 -13.65 5.81
N THR A 44 7.18 -13.70 5.50
CA THR A 44 8.13 -14.63 6.13
C THR A 44 8.44 -14.24 7.57
N GLN A 45 8.34 -12.95 7.90
CA GLN A 45 8.38 -12.48 9.28
C GLN A 45 6.97 -12.38 9.85
N LYS A 46 6.86 -12.62 11.16
CA LYS A 46 5.64 -12.31 11.90
C LYS A 46 5.42 -10.80 11.88
N LEU A 47 4.21 -10.37 11.54
CA LEU A 47 3.77 -8.99 11.67
C LEU A 47 3.17 -8.79 13.07
N VAL A 48 3.74 -7.90 13.86
CA VAL A 48 3.29 -7.61 15.24
C VAL A 48 2.84 -6.16 15.31
N ALA A 49 1.61 -5.93 15.78
CA ALA A 49 1.06 -4.59 15.93
C ALA A 49 1.95 -3.72 16.83
N GLY A 50 2.12 -2.45 16.45
CA GLY A 50 3.00 -1.50 17.12
C GLY A 50 4.44 -1.48 16.58
N GLU A 51 4.88 -2.53 15.88
CA GLU A 51 6.21 -2.57 15.28
C GLU A 51 6.27 -1.82 13.93
N GLN A 52 7.49 -1.63 13.42
CA GLN A 52 7.78 -1.03 12.13
C GLN A 52 8.33 -2.09 11.18
N LEU A 53 7.70 -2.20 10.00
CA LEU A 53 8.18 -3.01 8.89
C LEU A 53 9.07 -2.15 7.99
N LYS A 54 10.36 -2.47 7.93
CA LYS A 54 11.28 -1.83 6.97
C LYS A 54 10.96 -2.31 5.55
N MET A 55 10.86 -1.37 4.62
CA MET A 55 10.52 -1.64 3.23
C MET A 55 11.47 -0.86 2.32
N THR A 56 11.78 -1.44 1.16
CA THR A 56 12.51 -0.77 0.09
C THR A 56 11.64 -0.77 -1.15
N LEU A 57 11.38 0.42 -1.69
CA LEU A 57 10.69 0.59 -2.96
C LEU A 57 11.74 0.75 -4.07
N TYR A 58 11.60 -0.02 -5.13
CA TYR A 58 12.48 0.00 -6.28
C TYR A 58 11.76 0.68 -7.44
N PHE A 59 12.41 1.67 -8.05
CA PHE A 59 11.89 2.42 -9.18
C PHE A 59 12.58 1.98 -10.47
N ALA A 60 11.89 2.13 -11.60
CA ALA A 60 12.36 1.64 -12.89
C ALA A 60 13.61 2.39 -13.41
N ASP A 61 13.85 3.61 -12.92
CA ASP A 61 15.06 4.40 -13.17
C ASP A 61 16.29 3.94 -12.36
N GLY A 62 16.12 2.94 -11.49
CA GLY A 62 17.16 2.40 -10.64
C GLY A 62 17.18 2.99 -9.23
N ASP A 63 16.36 4.01 -8.97
CA ASP A 63 16.27 4.63 -7.65
C ASP A 63 15.64 3.70 -6.62
N ARG A 64 15.98 3.96 -5.36
CA ARG A 64 15.52 3.19 -4.21
C ARG A 64 15.10 4.11 -3.09
N VAL A 65 13.90 3.88 -2.57
CA VAL A 65 13.41 4.56 -1.38
C VAL A 65 13.35 3.57 -0.24
N PHE A 66 14.09 3.86 0.83
CA PHE A 66 14.03 3.13 2.08
C PHE A 66 12.99 3.78 2.98
N THR A 67 11.99 3.01 3.39
CA THR A 67 10.89 3.50 4.21
C THR A 67 10.52 2.49 5.30
N GLN A 68 9.66 2.91 6.22
CA GLN A 68 9.13 2.09 7.30
C GLN A 68 7.62 2.23 7.33
N ALA A 69 6.92 1.11 7.44
CA ALA A 69 5.48 1.06 7.62
C ALA A 69 5.16 0.55 9.02
N ARG A 70 4.36 1.30 9.77
CA ARG A 70 3.92 0.84 11.08
C ARG A 70 2.85 -0.23 10.90
N ILE A 71 2.92 -1.26 11.73
CA ILE A 71 1.98 -2.37 11.74
C ILE A 71 0.88 -2.05 12.74
N TYR A 72 -0.37 -2.12 12.30
CA TYR A 72 -1.54 -1.86 13.13
C TYR A 72 -2.55 -2.99 12.96
N ASN A 73 -3.38 -3.22 13.98
CA ASN A 73 -4.58 -4.02 13.79
C ASN A 73 -5.62 -3.18 13.05
N LEU A 74 -6.32 -3.79 12.08
CA LEU A 74 -7.35 -3.07 11.30
C LEU A 74 -8.47 -2.49 12.19
N LEU A 75 -8.73 -3.11 13.34
CA LEU A 75 -9.70 -2.63 14.33
C LEU A 75 -9.23 -1.38 15.10
N GLU A 76 -7.92 -1.15 15.20
CA GLU A 76 -7.33 0.02 15.86
C GLU A 76 -7.19 1.20 14.88
N GLN A 77 -6.93 0.91 13.60
CA GLN A 77 -6.69 1.92 12.56
C GLN A 77 -7.92 2.81 12.26
N SER A 78 -9.13 2.37 12.58
CA SER A 78 -10.36 3.16 12.41
C SER A 78 -10.46 4.33 13.41
N GLN A 79 -9.66 4.35 14.48
CA GLN A 79 -9.66 5.44 15.47
C GLN A 79 -8.65 6.54 15.16
N ASP A 80 -7.52 6.22 14.52
CA ASP A 80 -6.45 7.20 14.22
C ASP A 80 -6.76 8.10 13.00
N ASN A 81 -7.67 7.69 12.11
CA ASN A 81 -8.03 8.47 10.91
C ASN A 81 -9.10 9.55 11.16
N ASN A 82 -9.45 9.82 12.43
CA ASN A 82 -10.45 10.82 12.83
C ASN A 82 -9.88 11.86 13.83
N SER A 83 -8.59 12.20 13.71
CA SER A 83 -7.94 13.27 14.47
C SER A 83 -7.20 14.24 13.55
#